data_AF-A0A0F2NA17-F1
#
_entry.id   AF-A0A0F2NA17-F1
#
_cell.length_a   1.000
_cell.length_b   1.000
_cell.length_c   1.000
_cell.angle_alpha   90.00
_cell.angle_beta   90.00
_cell.angle_gamma   90.00
#
_symmetry.space_group_name_H-M   'P 1'
#
loop_
_entity.id
_entity.type
_entity.pdbx_description
1 polymer ?
#
loop_
_entity_poly.entity_id
_entity_poly.type
_entity_poly.pdbx_seq_one_letter_code
_entity_poly.pdbx_strand_id
1 'polypeptide(L)'
;MEKINWKHLIEGKRGELETAIIKQWKLMLDEPETTSMRAVVLLWDDGDVTTGYRDQNSFSQGEHDGTAICIASFGSTKDECMDEFDSADEYRKFIEREYLVDVDDILDMAIADIG
;
A
#
# COMPACT_ATOMS: atom_id res chain seq x y z
N MET A 1 6.81 21.31 -18.34
CA MET A 1 5.87 20.42 -17.65
C MET A 1 5.06 21.25 -16.70
N GLU A 2 3.74 21.12 -16.77
CA GLU A 2 2.88 21.62 -15.70
C GLU A 2 3.17 20.83 -14.43
N LYS A 3 3.09 21.48 -13.27
CA LYS A 3 3.29 20.81 -11.98
C LYS A 3 2.06 19.95 -11.70
N ILE A 4 2.24 18.64 -11.58
CA ILE A 4 1.16 17.70 -11.24
C ILE A 4 0.61 18.07 -9.86
N ASN A 5 -0.71 18.17 -9.74
CA ASN A 5 -1.39 18.42 -8.47
C ASN A 5 -1.81 17.08 -7.85
N TRP A 6 -0.83 16.39 -7.27
CA TRP A 6 -1.03 15.07 -6.65
C TRP A 6 -2.10 15.07 -5.57
N LYS A 7 -2.17 16.12 -4.73
CA LYS A 7 -3.22 16.26 -3.73
C LYS A 7 -4.61 16.18 -4.35
N HIS A 8 -4.84 16.94 -5.42
CA HIS A 8 -6.12 16.93 -6.12
C HIS A 8 -6.43 15.58 -6.76
N LEU A 9 -5.41 14.90 -7.32
CA LEU A 9 -5.58 13.54 -7.87
C LEU A 9 -5.93 12.52 -6.78
N ILE A 10 -5.26 12.55 -5.63
CA ILE A 10 -5.54 11.67 -4.48
C ILE A 10 -6.98 11.88 -4.01
N GLU A 11 -7.40 13.14 -3.81
CA GLU A 11 -8.77 13.48 -3.41
C GLU A 11 -9.80 13.00 -4.46
N GLY A 12 -9.51 13.17 -5.74
CA GLY A 12 -10.36 12.74 -6.85
C GLY A 12 -10.45 11.22 -7.03
N LYS A 13 -9.45 10.47 -6.55
CA LYS A 13 -9.34 9.01 -6.69
C LYS A 13 -9.52 8.25 -5.37
N ARG A 14 -9.98 8.91 -4.31
CA ARG A 14 -10.09 8.36 -2.95
C ARG A 14 -10.72 6.96 -2.90
N GLY A 15 -11.87 6.75 -3.56
CA GLY A 15 -12.55 5.45 -3.52
C GLY A 15 -11.80 4.31 -4.24
N GLU A 16 -11.12 4.63 -5.35
CA GLU A 16 -10.27 3.67 -6.07
C GLU A 16 -9.02 3.33 -5.24
N LEU A 17 -8.41 4.35 -4.63
CA LEU A 17 -7.26 4.20 -3.74
C LEU A 17 -7.61 3.38 -2.49
N GLU A 18 -8.72 3.67 -1.81
CA GLU A 18 -9.21 2.90 -0.66
C GLU A 18 -9.37 1.42 -1.00
N THR A 19 -10.03 1.13 -2.13
CA THR A 19 -10.23 -0.25 -2.60
C THR A 19 -8.89 -0.94 -2.87
N ALA A 20 -7.95 -0.24 -3.52
CA ALA A 20 -6.62 -0.77 -3.84
C ALA A 20 -5.78 -1.02 -2.58
N ILE A 21 -5.80 -0.08 -1.62
CA ILE A 21 -5.09 -0.15 -0.35
C ILE A 21 -5.55 -1.35 0.46
N ILE A 22 -6.87 -1.49 0.67
CA ILE A 22 -7.44 -2.62 1.41
C ILE A 22 -7.10 -3.95 0.72
N LYS A 23 -7.18 -3.99 -0.61
CA LYS A 23 -6.83 -5.19 -1.38
C LYS A 23 -5.36 -5.57 -1.24
N GLN A 24 -4.43 -4.62 -1.33
CA GLN A 24 -2.99 -4.87 -1.19
C GLN A 24 -2.62 -5.23 0.25
N TRP A 25 -3.23 -4.59 1.24
CA TRP A 25 -3.07 -4.96 2.65
C TRP A 25 -3.50 -6.42 2.89
N LYS A 26 -4.70 -6.81 2.41
CA LYS A 26 -5.18 -8.20 2.50
C LYS A 26 -4.27 -9.19 1.79
N LEU A 27 -3.74 -8.82 0.62
CA LEU A 27 -2.79 -9.66 -0.12
C LEU A 27 -1.56 -9.95 0.74
N MET A 28 -0.98 -8.92 1.38
CA MET A 28 0.17 -9.08 2.27
C MET A 28 -0.12 -10.05 3.44
N LEU A 29 -1.34 -10.06 3.98
CA LEU A 29 -1.73 -11.01 5.04
C LEU A 29 -1.63 -12.47 4.61
N ASP A 30 -1.72 -12.76 3.31
CA ASP A 30 -1.65 -14.12 2.77
C ASP A 30 -0.21 -14.51 2.31
N GLU A 31 0.75 -13.58 2.34
CA GLU A 31 2.14 -13.82 1.90
C GLU A 31 3.01 -14.59 2.93
N PRO A 32 4.16 -15.15 2.54
CA PRO A 32 5.09 -15.78 3.49
C PRO A 32 5.61 -14.79 4.56
N GLU A 33 5.89 -15.30 5.76
CA GLU A 33 6.43 -14.52 6.90
C GLU A 33 7.71 -13.76 6.59
N THR A 34 8.57 -14.37 5.78
CA THR A 34 9.86 -13.83 5.38
C THR A 34 9.88 -13.64 3.88
N THR A 35 9.56 -12.42 3.46
CA THR A 35 9.64 -12.01 2.06
C THR A 35 10.19 -10.60 1.93
N SER A 36 11.04 -10.37 0.94
CA SER A 36 11.46 -9.02 0.54
C SER A 36 10.42 -8.33 -0.34
N MET A 37 9.35 -9.03 -0.70
CA MET A 37 8.32 -8.54 -1.59
C MET A 37 7.33 -7.64 -0.86
N ARG A 38 6.75 -6.70 -1.60
CA ARG A 38 5.78 -5.73 -1.13
C ARG A 38 4.60 -5.64 -2.08
N ALA A 39 3.41 -5.59 -1.49
CA ALA A 39 2.14 -5.28 -2.11
C ALA A 39 1.97 -3.76 -2.14
N VAL A 40 2.01 -3.13 -3.31
CA VAL A 40 2.06 -1.68 -3.48
C VAL A 40 0.84 -1.12 -4.22
N VAL A 41 0.48 0.12 -3.91
CA VAL A 41 -0.52 0.92 -4.61
C VAL A 41 0.16 2.15 -5.20
N LEU A 42 0.03 2.34 -6.52
CA LEU A 42 0.58 3.48 -7.23
C LEU A 42 -0.56 4.34 -7.80
N LEU A 43 -0.35 5.65 -7.77
CA LEU A 43 -1.18 6.64 -8.47
C LEU A 43 -0.35 7.29 -9.58
N TRP A 44 -0.84 7.22 -10.81
CA TRP A 44 -0.22 7.83 -11.99
C TRP A 44 -0.72 9.27 -12.20
N ASP A 45 0.05 10.05 -12.96
CA ASP A 45 -0.22 11.47 -13.23
C ASP A 45 -1.46 11.72 -14.09
N ASP A 46 -1.91 10.69 -14.82
CA ASP A 46 -3.20 10.64 -15.52
C ASP A 46 -4.38 10.23 -14.61
N GLY A 47 -4.10 9.93 -13.35
CA GLY A 47 -5.07 9.51 -12.34
C GLY A 47 -5.36 8.01 -12.32
N ASP A 48 -4.63 7.18 -13.09
CA ASP A 48 -4.78 5.72 -12.99
C ASP A 48 -4.28 5.19 -11.65
N VAL A 49 -4.99 4.22 -11.09
CA VAL A 49 -4.64 3.55 -9.84
C VAL A 49 -4.24 2.13 -10.16
N THR A 50 -2.96 1.82 -9.97
CA THR A 50 -2.43 0.48 -10.24
C THR A 50 -1.95 -0.18 -8.95
N THR A 51 -1.89 -1.50 -8.97
CA THR A 51 -1.35 -2.29 -7.87
C THR A 51 -0.24 -3.18 -8.38
N GLY A 52 0.74 -3.46 -7.53
CA GLY A 52 1.89 -4.28 -7.90
C GLY A 52 2.36 -5.15 -6.76
N TYR A 53 3.08 -6.21 -7.10
CA TYR A 53 3.79 -7.05 -6.15
C TYR A 53 5.26 -7.11 -6.59
N ARG A 54 6.15 -6.54 -5.80
CA ARG A 54 7.54 -6.28 -6.20
C ARG A 54 8.50 -6.33 -5.03
N ASP A 55 9.79 -6.54 -5.33
CA ASP A 55 10.84 -6.45 -4.30
C ASP A 55 10.88 -5.06 -3.67
N GLN A 56 11.20 -4.98 -2.37
CA GLN A 56 11.27 -3.73 -1.61
C GLN A 56 12.24 -2.68 -2.18
N ASN A 57 13.22 -3.09 -2.98
CA ASN A 57 14.17 -2.18 -3.65
C ASN A 57 13.80 -1.89 -5.11
N SER A 58 12.63 -2.35 -5.56
CA SER A 58 12.16 -2.16 -6.94
C SER A 58 11.17 -1.00 -7.03
N PHE A 59 11.37 -0.14 -8.03
CA PHE A 59 10.50 0.98 -8.36
C PHE A 59 10.04 0.88 -9.82
N SER A 60 8.88 1.45 -10.12
CA SER A 60 8.43 1.61 -11.50
C SER A 60 9.17 2.75 -12.19
N GLN A 61 9.20 2.74 -13.52
CA GLN A 61 9.75 3.86 -14.29
C GLN A 61 9.04 5.17 -13.96
N GLY A 62 7.72 5.12 -13.73
CA GLY A 62 6.91 6.29 -13.38
C GLY A 62 7.30 6.93 -12.05
N GLU A 63 7.70 6.13 -11.06
CA GLU A 63 8.22 6.65 -9.80
C GLU A 63 9.58 7.34 -9.97
N HIS A 64 10.41 6.87 -10.91
CA HIS A 64 11.72 7.47 -11.17
C HIS A 64 11.63 8.78 -11.95
N ASP A 65 10.70 8.89 -12.91
CA ASP A 65 10.52 10.11 -13.72
C ASP A 65 9.48 11.08 -13.16
N GLY A 66 8.79 10.70 -12.09
CA GLY A 66 7.82 11.53 -11.38
C GLY A 66 6.43 11.55 -12.01
N THR A 67 6.11 10.59 -12.88
CA THR A 67 4.75 10.38 -13.45
C THR A 67 3.91 9.40 -12.63
N ALA A 68 4.47 8.82 -11.57
CA ALA A 68 3.74 8.04 -10.57
C ALA A 68 4.26 8.28 -9.16
N ILE A 69 3.38 8.10 -8.18
CA ILE A 69 3.72 8.09 -6.75
C ILE A 69 3.24 6.79 -6.10
N CYS A 70 3.99 6.29 -5.12
CA CYS A 70 3.58 5.17 -4.29
C CYS A 70 2.73 5.69 -3.12
N ILE A 71 1.44 5.34 -3.11
CA ILE A 71 0.49 5.74 -2.06
C ILE A 71 0.60 4.83 -0.84
N ALA A 72 0.76 3.53 -1.06
CA ALA A 72 0.89 2.56 0.00
C ALA A 72 1.83 1.43 -0.41
N SER A 73 2.59 0.91 0.56
CA SER A 73 3.51 -0.20 0.38
C SER A 73 3.43 -1.12 1.59
N PHE A 74 2.72 -2.23 1.43
CA PHE A 74 2.59 -3.26 2.45
C PHE A 74 3.63 -4.34 2.25
N GLY A 75 4.47 -4.54 3.25
CA GLY A 75 5.44 -5.63 3.27
C GLY A 75 6.43 -5.41 4.39
N SER A 76 6.73 -6.49 5.09
CA SER A 76 7.76 -6.60 6.11
C SER A 76 7.83 -8.06 6.54
N THR A 77 8.83 -8.39 7.35
CA THR A 77 8.76 -9.57 8.21
C THR A 77 7.43 -9.51 8.97
N LYS A 78 6.61 -10.54 8.87
CA LYS A 78 5.45 -10.68 9.75
C LYS A 78 5.99 -10.80 11.17
N ASP A 79 5.45 -10.01 12.10
CA ASP A 79 5.93 -10.00 13.49
C ASP A 79 5.98 -11.42 14.05
N GLU A 80 6.95 -11.68 14.92
CA GLU A 80 7.25 -12.99 15.54
C GLU A 80 6.04 -13.61 16.28
N CYS A 81 4.93 -12.87 16.44
CA CYS A 81 3.66 -13.35 17.00
C CYS A 81 2.96 -14.45 16.17
N MET A 82 3.38 -14.77 14.94
CA MET A 82 2.73 -15.87 14.18
C MET A 82 2.82 -17.22 14.87
N ASP A 83 3.92 -17.48 15.60
CA ASP A 83 4.11 -18.71 16.37
C ASP A 83 3.13 -18.83 17.56
N GLU A 84 2.43 -17.74 17.93
CA GLU A 84 1.45 -17.72 19.02
C GLU A 84 0.04 -18.15 18.60
N PHE A 85 -0.21 -18.42 17.31
CA PHE A 85 -1.53 -18.78 16.78
C PHE A 85 -1.56 -20.20 16.22
N ASP A 86 -2.64 -20.93 16.51
CA ASP A 86 -2.82 -22.33 16.09
C ASP A 86 -3.08 -22.48 14.58
N SER A 87 -3.35 -21.37 13.87
CA SER A 87 -3.55 -21.36 12.41
C SER A 87 -3.36 -19.97 11.77
N ALA A 88 -3.07 -19.97 10.47
CA ALA A 88 -3.02 -18.74 9.66
C ALA A 88 -4.35 -17.97 9.65
N ASP A 89 -5.49 -18.66 9.74
CA ASP A 89 -6.82 -18.04 9.81
C ASP A 89 -7.06 -17.29 11.12
N GLU A 90 -6.54 -17.79 12.24
CA GLU A 90 -6.61 -17.10 13.54
C GLU A 90 -5.70 -15.89 13.58
N TYR A 91 -4.46 -16.04 13.09
CA TYR A 91 -3.53 -14.92 12.93
C TYR A 91 -4.12 -13.82 12.03
N ARG A 92 -4.73 -14.20 10.91
CA ARG A 92 -5.41 -13.27 10.00
C ARG A 92 -6.53 -12.50 10.71
N LYS A 93 -7.41 -13.19 11.46
CA LYS A 93 -8.49 -12.53 12.22
C LYS A 93 -7.96 -11.61 13.31
N PHE A 94 -6.84 -11.99 13.95
CA PHE A 94 -6.17 -11.14 14.94
C PHE A 94 -5.63 -9.87 14.29
N ILE A 95 -4.87 -9.97 13.19
CA ILE A 95 -4.35 -8.81 12.47
C ILE A 95 -5.46 -7.93 11.90
N GLU A 96 -6.50 -8.55 11.33
CA GLU A 96 -7.66 -7.81 10.82
C GLU A 96 -8.41 -7.04 11.92
N ARG A 97 -8.25 -7.41 13.20
CA ARG A 97 -8.84 -6.72 14.36
C ARG A 97 -7.91 -5.70 14.99
N GLU A 98 -6.66 -6.08 15.25
CA GLU A 98 -5.69 -5.28 16.02
C GLU A 98 -4.93 -4.26 15.15
N TYR A 99 -4.68 -4.60 13.87
CA TYR A 99 -3.94 -3.76 12.94
C TYR A 99 -4.82 -3.39 11.74
N LEU A 100 -5.97 -2.81 12.02
CA LEU A 100 -6.85 -2.22 11.01
C LEU A 100 -6.05 -1.22 10.18
N VAL A 101 -6.12 -1.37 8.86
CA VAL A 101 -5.52 -0.40 7.94
C VAL A 101 -6.34 0.89 7.99
N ASP A 102 -5.75 1.96 8.51
CA ASP A 102 -6.34 3.29 8.48
C ASP A 102 -6.04 3.94 7.13
N VAL A 103 -6.99 3.79 6.21
CA VAL A 103 -6.86 4.33 4.84
C VAL A 103 -6.77 5.85 4.86
N ASP A 104 -7.51 6.51 5.76
CA ASP A 104 -7.56 7.97 5.81
C ASP A 104 -6.20 8.52 6.25
N ASP A 105 -5.59 7.93 7.28
CA ASP A 105 -4.25 8.30 7.73
C ASP A 105 -3.19 8.06 6.62
N ILE A 106 -3.26 6.94 5.89
CA ILE A 106 -2.36 6.67 4.75
C ILE A 106 -2.46 7.75 3.68
N LEU A 107 -3.69 8.14 3.31
CA LEU A 107 -3.90 9.17 2.29
C LEU A 107 -3.47 10.56 2.77
N ASP A 108 -3.73 10.89 4.04
CA ASP A 108 -3.32 12.15 4.64
C ASP A 108 -1.79 12.25 4.75
N MET A 109 -1.10 11.15 5.13
CA MET A 109 0.36 11.06 5.09
C MET A 109 0.91 11.24 3.68
N ALA A 110 0.33 10.56 2.68
CA ALA A 110 0.74 10.72 1.29
C ALA A 110 0.59 12.17 0.80
N ILE A 111 -0.48 12.86 1.20
CA ILE A 111 -0.67 14.28 0.88
C ILE A 111 0.37 15.16 1.60
N ALA A 112 0.71 14.86 2.85
CA ALA A 112 1.70 15.60 3.63
C ALA A 112 3.12 15.46 3.08
N ASP A 113 3.52 14.26 2.66
CA ASP A 113 4.87 13.95 2.13
C ASP A 113 5.15 14.61 0.77
N ILE A 114 4.10 14.99 0.03
CA ILE A 114 4.22 15.67 -1.28
C ILE A 114 4.27 17.21 -1.12
N GLY A 115 4.04 17.73 0.10
CA GLY A 115 3.96 19.15 0.45
C GLY A 115 5.26 19.93 0.30
#